data_AF-A0A7D6VXB9-F1
#
_entry.id   AF-A0A7D6VXB9-F1
#
_cell.length_a   1.000
_cell.length_b   1.000
_cell.length_c   1.000
_cell.angle_alpha   90.00
_cell.angle_beta   90.00
_cell.angle_gamma   90.00
#
_symmetry.space_group_name_H-M   'P 1'
#
loop_
_entity.id
_entity.type
_entity.pdbx_description
1 polymer ?
#
loop_
_entity_poly.entity_id
_entity_poly.type
_entity_poly.pdbx_seq_one_letter_code
_entity_poly.pdbx_strand_id
1 'polypeptide(L)'
;MIDEKVIFESKELVENSGIVMVGTNGEDGYPNIKSMMRLKYDGLKKFWLSTNTSTKRVELLKKDNKTCLYFVDENKFAGLMLVGTIEILQDRESKEMLWSEGCDVYYPLGIDDPDYTVLCFTAEWGNYYRHLKNVTFKIEDTYNVVIENM
;
A
#
# COMPACT_ATOMS: atom_id res chain seq x y z
N MET A 1 4.35 11.30 -22.26
CA MET A 1 3.44 10.14 -22.13
C MET A 1 4.16 9.13 -21.28
N ILE A 2 3.54 8.62 -20.21
CA ILE A 2 4.13 7.56 -19.40
C ILE A 2 4.09 6.28 -20.25
N ASP A 3 5.18 5.50 -20.23
CA ASP A 3 5.23 4.22 -20.92
C ASP A 3 4.17 3.27 -20.32
N GLU A 4 3.21 2.84 -21.13
CA GLU A 4 2.12 1.95 -20.70
C GLU A 4 2.65 0.66 -20.08
N LYS A 5 3.80 0.19 -20.55
CA LYS A 5 4.46 -1.00 -20.02
C LYS A 5 4.85 -0.83 -18.55
N VAL A 6 5.27 0.37 -18.16
CA VAL A 6 5.61 0.68 -16.75
C VAL A 6 4.38 0.54 -15.87
N ILE A 7 3.23 1.05 -16.32
CA ILE A 7 1.98 0.98 -15.57
C ILE A 7 1.46 -0.47 -15.50
N PHE A 8 1.54 -1.20 -16.61
CA PHE A 8 1.18 -2.61 -16.66
C PHE A 8 2.02 -3.46 -15.70
N GLU A 9 3.35 -3.36 -15.77
CA GLU A 9 4.26 -4.12 -14.88
C GLU A 9 4.08 -3.72 -13.41
N SER A 10 3.79 -2.44 -13.13
CA SER A 10 3.48 -1.98 -11.77
C SER A 10 2.21 -2.63 -11.21
N LYS A 11 1.16 -2.76 -12.01
CA LYS A 11 -0.11 -3.41 -11.61
C LYS A 11 0.08 -4.92 -11.40
N GLU A 12 0.79 -5.58 -12.31
CA GLU A 12 1.12 -7.02 -12.19
C GLU A 12 1.92 -7.30 -10.90
N LEU A 13 2.85 -6.40 -10.54
CA LEU A 13 3.61 -6.52 -9.30
C LEU A 13 2.73 -6.39 -8.05
N VAL A 14 1.79 -5.44 -8.04
CA VAL A 14 0.81 -5.27 -6.95
C VAL A 14 -0.07 -6.51 -6.81
N GLU A 15 -0.61 -7.01 -7.93
CA GLU A 15 -1.45 -8.20 -8.00
C GLU A 15 -0.78 -9.41 -7.36
N ASN A 16 0.50 -9.64 -7.68
CA ASN A 16 1.27 -10.76 -7.18
C ASN A 16 1.83 -10.59 -5.76
N SER A 17 1.60 -9.43 -5.12
CA SER A 17 2.15 -9.11 -3.79
C SER A 17 1.07 -9.11 -2.71
N GLY A 18 0.99 -10.16 -1.90
CA GLY A 18 0.12 -10.20 -0.71
C GLY A 18 0.66 -9.41 0.50
N ILE A 19 1.97 -9.16 0.51
CA ILE A 19 2.68 -8.37 1.53
C ILE A 19 3.27 -7.13 0.85
N VAL A 20 3.23 -5.99 1.54
CA VAL A 20 3.82 -4.73 1.10
C VAL A 20 4.70 -4.13 2.19
N MET A 21 5.82 -3.50 1.80
CA MET A 21 6.63 -2.75 2.75
C MET A 21 6.06 -1.34 2.91
N VAL A 22 5.89 -0.90 4.15
CA VAL A 22 5.31 0.41 4.47
C VAL A 22 6.36 1.25 5.17
N GLY A 23 6.78 2.34 4.52
CA GLY A 23 7.66 3.36 5.06
C GLY A 23 6.87 4.46 5.74
N THR A 24 7.24 4.79 6.97
CA THR A 24 6.59 5.80 7.84
C THR A 24 7.64 6.73 8.43
N ASN A 25 7.24 7.96 8.76
CA ASN A 25 8.09 8.89 9.49
C ASN A 25 8.13 8.49 10.96
N GLY A 26 9.27 7.95 11.40
CA GLY A 26 9.49 7.53 12.77
C GLY A 26 9.92 8.67 13.69
N GLU A 27 10.25 8.31 14.92
CA GLU A 27 10.79 9.25 15.90
C GLU A 27 12.22 9.69 15.53
N ASP A 28 12.67 10.80 16.11
CA ASP A 28 14.03 11.36 15.93
C ASP A 28 14.44 11.66 14.48
N GLY A 29 13.45 11.80 13.58
CA GLY A 29 13.69 12.08 12.16
C GLY A 29 14.11 10.87 11.33
N TYR A 30 14.04 9.66 11.87
CA TYR A 30 14.39 8.43 11.15
C TYR A 30 13.17 7.81 10.45
N PRO A 31 13.30 7.35 9.19
CA PRO A 31 12.26 6.55 8.56
C PRO A 31 12.17 5.17 9.21
N ASN A 32 10.97 4.60 9.25
CA ASN A 32 10.70 3.26 9.77
C ASN A 32 10.00 2.43 8.69
N ILE A 33 10.42 1.18 8.52
CA ILE A 33 9.79 0.25 7.58
C ILE A 33 9.13 -0.89 8.36
N LYS A 34 7.95 -1.31 7.92
CA LYS A 34 7.27 -2.51 8.41
C LYS A 34 6.54 -3.22 7.27
N SER A 35 6.58 -4.54 7.22
CA SER A 35 5.72 -5.32 6.35
C SER A 35 4.26 -5.25 6.83
N MET A 36 3.33 -5.04 5.91
CA MET A 36 1.89 -5.09 6.15
C MET A 36 1.20 -5.99 5.12
N MET A 37 0.06 -6.56 5.50
CA MET A 37 -0.76 -7.38 4.61
C MET A 37 -1.61 -6.47 3.72
N ARG A 38 -1.65 -6.76 2.41
CA ARG A 38 -2.54 -6.07 1.47
C ARG A 38 -3.88 -6.82 1.40
N LEU A 39 -4.92 -6.23 1.98
CA LEU A 39 -6.28 -6.79 1.98
C LEU A 39 -6.98 -6.57 0.63
N LYS A 40 -6.92 -5.33 0.13
CA LYS A 40 -7.59 -4.91 -1.11
C LYS A 40 -6.80 -3.78 -1.77
N TYR A 41 -7.03 -3.57 -3.05
CA TYR A 41 -6.47 -2.44 -3.80
C TYR A 41 -7.42 -2.02 -4.93
N ASP A 42 -7.26 -0.78 -5.39
CA ASP A 42 -7.91 -0.21 -6.57
C ASP A 42 -6.82 0.40 -7.46
N GLY A 43 -6.40 -0.39 -8.45
CA GLY A 43 -5.28 -0.06 -9.33
C GLY A 43 -4.02 0.30 -8.54
N LEU A 44 -3.44 1.45 -8.86
CA LEU A 44 -2.29 2.02 -8.16
C LEU A 44 -2.67 3.15 -7.19
N LYS A 45 -3.96 3.42 -6.99
CA LYS A 45 -4.44 4.61 -6.27
C LYS A 45 -4.78 4.35 -4.82
N LYS A 46 -5.53 3.28 -4.54
CA LYS A 46 -5.94 2.98 -3.17
C LYS A 46 -5.51 1.57 -2.77
N PHE A 47 -5.06 1.45 -1.53
CA PHE A 47 -4.65 0.20 -0.94
C PHE A 47 -5.21 0.11 0.47
N TRP A 48 -5.88 -0.99 0.77
CA TRP A 48 -6.34 -1.30 2.11
C TRP A 48 -5.42 -2.34 2.72
N LEU A 49 -4.86 -1.99 3.87
CA LEU A 49 -3.83 -2.76 4.54
C LEU A 49 -4.29 -3.15 5.93
N SER A 50 -3.71 -4.23 6.46
CA SER A 50 -3.87 -4.60 7.86
C SER A 50 -2.54 -4.63 8.60
N THR A 51 -2.59 -4.23 9.86
CA THR A 51 -1.51 -4.40 10.83
C THR A 51 -2.09 -4.54 12.24
N ASN A 52 -1.29 -5.01 13.20
CA ASN A 52 -1.72 -5.12 14.59
C ASN A 52 -1.89 -3.74 15.27
N THR A 53 -3.01 -3.53 15.96
CA THR A 53 -3.41 -2.25 16.61
C THR A 53 -2.45 -1.79 17.69
N SER A 54 -1.87 -2.71 18.47
CA SER A 54 -0.91 -2.44 19.56
C SER A 54 0.42 -1.79 19.12
N THR A 55 0.54 -1.36 17.87
CA THR A 55 1.78 -0.76 17.38
C THR A 55 1.82 0.73 17.67
N LYS A 56 2.98 1.20 18.17
CA LYS A 56 3.39 2.61 18.14
C LYS A 56 3.09 3.32 16.79
N ARG A 57 2.92 2.55 15.70
CA ARG A 57 2.58 3.06 14.36
C ARG A 57 1.23 3.76 14.30
N VAL A 58 0.18 3.28 14.97
CA VAL A 58 -1.14 3.98 14.95
C VAL A 58 -0.99 5.42 15.43
N GLU A 59 -0.24 5.62 16.52
CA GLU A 59 0.03 6.96 17.06
C GLU A 59 0.97 7.78 16.19
N LEU A 60 1.96 7.15 15.52
CA LEU A 60 2.80 7.85 14.55
C LEU A 60 1.97 8.32 13.34
N LEU A 61 1.10 7.47 12.80
CA LEU A 61 0.25 7.79 11.64
C LEU A 61 -0.78 8.88 11.94
N LYS A 62 -1.24 8.99 13.19
CA LYS A 62 -2.08 10.11 13.64
C LYS A 62 -1.33 11.44 13.65
N LYS A 63 -0.02 11.43 13.91
CA LYS A 63 0.83 12.64 13.95
C LYS A 63 1.32 13.05 12.57
N ASP A 64 1.73 12.07 11.77
CA ASP A 64 2.18 12.27 10.39
C ASP A 64 1.77 11.06 9.56
N ASN A 65 0.85 11.31 8.62
CA ASN A 65 0.29 10.28 7.77
C ASN A 65 1.03 10.12 6.43
N LYS A 66 2.10 10.89 6.18
CA LYS A 66 2.91 10.76 4.97
C LYS A 66 3.64 9.43 5.00
N THR A 67 3.37 8.61 3.99
CA THR A 67 3.75 7.21 3.95
C THR A 67 4.19 6.84 2.55
N CYS A 68 5.05 5.83 2.43
CA CYS A 68 5.28 5.15 1.16
C CYS A 68 4.99 3.66 1.25
N LEU A 69 4.55 3.08 0.14
CA LEU A 69 4.47 1.65 -0.08
C LEU A 69 5.61 1.23 -1.01
N TYR A 70 6.19 0.05 -0.78
CA TYR A 70 7.18 -0.54 -1.67
C TYR A 70 6.86 -2.01 -1.94
N PHE A 71 6.74 -2.34 -3.22
CA PHE A 71 6.56 -3.70 -3.74
C PHE A 71 7.85 -4.15 -4.43
N VAL A 72 8.20 -5.43 -4.28
CA VAL A 72 9.48 -6.00 -4.74
C VAL A 72 9.22 -7.21 -5.64
N ASP A 73 9.88 -7.25 -6.80
CA ASP A 73 10.12 -8.48 -7.54
C ASP A 73 11.62 -8.80 -7.43
N GLU A 74 11.97 -9.69 -6.51
CA GLU A 74 13.37 -10.06 -6.26
C GLU A 74 14.00 -10.83 -7.42
N ASN A 75 13.19 -11.58 -8.17
CA ASN A 75 13.66 -12.38 -9.30
C ASN A 75 14.06 -11.50 -10.48
N LYS A 76 13.32 -10.41 -10.71
CA LYS A 76 13.60 -9.44 -11.79
C LYS A 76 14.46 -8.26 -11.34
N PHE A 77 14.77 -8.16 -10.05
CA PHE A 77 15.37 -6.98 -9.43
C PHE A 77 14.61 -5.70 -9.84
N ALA A 78 13.28 -5.75 -9.66
CA ALA A 78 12.37 -4.67 -9.97
C ALA A 78 11.59 -4.26 -8.71
N GLY A 79 11.07 -3.03 -8.71
CA GLY A 79 10.28 -2.55 -7.58
C GLY A 79 9.37 -1.40 -7.95
N LEU A 80 8.31 -1.27 -7.18
CA LEU A 80 7.37 -0.16 -7.27
C LEU A 80 7.31 0.54 -5.92
N MET A 81 7.73 1.80 -5.89
CA MET A 81 7.45 2.70 -4.78
C MET A 81 6.20 3.51 -5.09
N LEU A 82 5.28 3.62 -4.14
CA LEU A 82 4.16 4.56 -4.18
C LEU A 82 4.27 5.49 -2.98
N VAL A 83 4.04 6.78 -3.17
CA VAL A 83 4.09 7.78 -2.11
C VAL A 83 2.74 8.47 -2.01
N GLY A 84 2.28 8.70 -0.79
CA GLY A 84 1.01 9.34 -0.52
C GLY A 84 0.72 9.42 0.97
N THR A 85 -0.56 9.29 1.33
CA THR A 85 -1.04 9.41 2.70
C THR A 85 -1.82 8.16 3.11
N ILE A 86 -1.89 7.91 4.43
CA ILE A 86 -2.61 6.77 4.98
C ILE A 86 -3.60 7.20 6.06
N GLU A 87 -4.78 6.59 6.06
CA GLU A 87 -5.84 6.85 7.03
C GLU A 87 -6.15 5.58 7.82
N ILE A 88 -6.52 5.74 9.09
CA ILE A 88 -6.90 4.64 9.96
C ILE A 88 -8.41 4.49 9.91
N LEU A 89 -8.89 3.33 9.45
CA LEU A 89 -10.32 3.01 9.39
C LEU A 89 -10.70 2.25 10.67
N GLN A 90 -11.41 2.91 11.58
CA GLN A 90 -11.84 2.32 12.85
C GLN A 90 -13.31 1.91 12.88
N ASP A 91 -14.11 2.33 11.89
CA ASP A 91 -15.51 1.94 11.82
C ASP A 91 -15.63 0.44 11.49
N ARG A 92 -16.61 -0.19 12.14
CA ARG A 92 -16.85 -1.64 12.02
C ARG A 92 -17.21 -2.04 10.59
N GLU A 93 -17.91 -1.18 9.85
CA GLU A 93 -18.30 -1.42 8.45
C GLU A 93 -17.07 -1.62 7.55
N SER A 94 -16.08 -0.74 7.64
CA SER A 94 -14.82 -0.89 6.91
C SER A 94 -14.07 -2.15 7.32
N LYS A 95 -14.03 -2.45 8.63
CA LYS A 95 -13.38 -3.67 9.15
C LYS A 95 -14.03 -4.94 8.62
N GLU A 96 -15.36 -4.98 8.56
CA GLU A 96 -16.14 -6.09 7.99
C GLU A 96 -15.90 -6.24 6.49
N MET A 97 -15.97 -5.13 5.73
CA MET A 97 -15.79 -5.15 4.28
C MET A 97 -14.41 -5.66 3.86
N LEU A 98 -13.41 -5.46 4.70
CA LEU A 98 -12.00 -5.74 4.40
C LEU A 98 -11.48 -7.01 5.09
N TRP A 99 -12.31 -7.68 5.88
CA TRP A 99 -11.99 -8.98 6.44
C TRP A 99 -11.85 -10.02 5.33
N SER A 100 -10.71 -10.72 5.28
CA SER A 100 -10.41 -11.73 4.27
C SER A 100 -9.92 -13.03 4.88
N GLU A 101 -9.91 -14.10 4.08
CA GLU A 101 -9.28 -15.37 4.45
C GLU A 101 -7.82 -15.13 4.87
N GLY A 102 -7.40 -15.74 5.98
CA GLY A 102 -6.08 -15.56 6.57
C GLY A 102 -5.98 -14.42 7.60
N CYS A 103 -6.98 -13.55 7.73
CA CYS A 103 -7.03 -12.58 8.83
C CYS A 103 -7.17 -13.26 10.19
N ASP A 104 -7.91 -14.38 10.26
CA ASP A 104 -8.14 -15.20 11.45
C ASP A 104 -6.85 -15.79 12.04
N VAL A 105 -5.83 -16.01 11.21
CA VAL A 105 -4.48 -16.44 11.66
C VAL A 105 -3.83 -15.39 12.57
N TYR A 106 -4.13 -14.10 12.34
CA TYR A 106 -3.53 -12.99 13.08
C TYR A 106 -4.49 -12.36 14.11
N TYR A 107 -5.80 -12.49 13.91
CA TYR A 107 -6.86 -11.85 14.68
C TYR A 107 -7.89 -12.90 15.11
N PRO A 108 -7.58 -13.74 16.12
CA PRO A 108 -8.40 -14.89 16.49
C PRO A 108 -9.78 -14.50 17.06
N LEU A 109 -9.98 -13.24 17.46
CA LEU A 109 -11.29 -12.72 17.90
C LEU A 109 -12.13 -12.17 16.74
N GLY A 110 -11.66 -12.31 15.50
CA GLY A 110 -12.40 -11.92 14.30
C GLY A 110 -12.38 -10.42 14.04
N ILE A 111 -13.45 -9.92 13.43
CA ILE A 111 -13.60 -8.51 13.05
C ILE A 111 -13.56 -7.58 14.27
N ASP A 112 -14.06 -8.06 15.42
CA ASP A 112 -14.10 -7.30 16.67
C ASP A 112 -12.81 -7.45 17.49
N ASP A 113 -11.78 -8.11 16.94
CA ASP A 113 -10.46 -8.20 17.57
C ASP A 113 -9.88 -6.78 17.79
N PRO A 114 -9.49 -6.42 19.01
CA PRO A 114 -8.94 -5.10 19.32
C PRO A 114 -7.60 -4.87 18.61
N ASP A 115 -6.87 -5.92 18.23
CA ASP A 115 -5.64 -5.84 17.47
C ASP A 115 -5.85 -5.82 15.94
N TYR A 116 -7.08 -5.97 15.45
CA TYR A 116 -7.38 -5.80 14.03
C TYR A 116 -7.55 -4.31 13.69
N THR A 117 -6.51 -3.70 13.11
CA THR A 117 -6.55 -2.36 12.53
C THR A 117 -6.53 -2.44 11.01
N VAL A 118 -7.40 -1.64 10.39
CA VAL A 118 -7.46 -1.45 8.93
C VAL A 118 -6.99 -0.05 8.57
N LEU A 119 -6.20 0.03 7.50
CA LEU A 119 -5.60 1.25 7.00
C LEU A 119 -6.00 1.45 5.54
N CYS A 120 -6.21 2.70 5.12
CA CYS A 120 -6.44 3.08 3.73
C CYS A 120 -5.32 4.00 3.26
N PHE A 121 -4.44 3.50 2.41
CA PHE A 121 -3.41 4.29 1.75
C PHE A 121 -3.94 4.83 0.41
N THR A 122 -3.76 6.13 0.19
CA THR A 122 -4.06 6.80 -1.08
C THR A 122 -2.76 7.33 -1.70
N ALA A 123 -2.40 6.79 -2.86
CA ALA A 123 -1.21 7.17 -3.60
C ALA A 123 -1.39 8.52 -4.33
N GLU A 124 -0.31 9.29 -4.38
CA GLU A 124 -0.21 10.56 -5.10
C GLU A 124 0.70 10.42 -6.32
N TRP A 125 1.85 9.78 -6.15
CA TRP A 125 2.81 9.48 -7.20
C TRP A 125 3.50 8.14 -6.98
N GLY A 126 4.11 7.62 -8.04
CA GLY A 126 4.84 6.37 -8.05
C GLY A 126 6.20 6.48 -8.70
N ASN A 127 7.08 5.55 -8.36
CA ASN A 127 8.38 5.36 -8.99
C ASN A 127 8.58 3.87 -9.23
N TYR A 128 8.64 3.49 -10.50
CA TYR A 128 8.92 2.11 -10.89
C TYR A 128 10.40 1.98 -11.23
N TYR A 129 11.06 1.00 -10.62
CA TYR A 129 12.48 0.72 -10.78
C TYR A 129 12.68 -0.63 -11.48
N ARG A 130 13.48 -0.65 -12.55
CA ARG A 130 13.93 -1.86 -13.23
C ARG A 130 15.16 -1.59 -14.11
N HIS A 131 16.04 -2.57 -14.27
CA HIS A 131 17.24 -2.47 -15.13
C HIS A 131 18.13 -1.25 -14.82
N LEU A 132 18.32 -0.94 -13.53
CA LEU A 132 19.09 0.22 -13.05
C LEU A 132 18.52 1.59 -13.48
N LYS A 133 17.26 1.63 -13.94
CA LYS A 133 16.54 2.84 -14.30
C LYS A 133 15.28 2.95 -13.48
N ASN A 134 14.76 4.16 -13.38
CA ASN A 134 13.44 4.39 -12.80
C ASN A 134 12.60 5.35 -13.64
N VAL A 135 11.29 5.20 -13.52
CA VAL A 135 10.28 6.07 -14.12
C VAL A 135 9.38 6.58 -13.01
N THR A 136 9.35 7.91 -12.83
CA THR A 136 8.44 8.57 -11.90
C THR A 136 7.17 8.98 -12.63
N PHE A 137 6.02 8.78 -12.01
CA PHE A 137 4.72 9.13 -12.56
C PHE A 137 3.79 9.66 -11.48
N LYS A 138 2.86 10.55 -11.85
CA LYS A 138 1.74 10.86 -10.98
C LYS A 138 0.64 9.82 -11.16
N ILE A 139 -0.11 9.55 -10.10
CA ILE A 139 -1.21 8.57 -10.19
C ILE A 139 -2.33 9.06 -11.11
N GLU A 140 -2.62 10.37 -11.13
CA GLU A 140 -3.63 10.97 -12.00
C GLU A 140 -3.40 10.69 -13.49
N ASP A 141 -2.13 10.63 -13.91
CA ASP A 141 -1.75 10.39 -15.30
C ASP A 141 -1.93 8.92 -15.71
N THR A 142 -2.09 8.00 -14.75
CA THR A 142 -2.23 6.55 -15.03
C THR A 142 -3.62 6.15 -15.49
N TYR A 143 -4.63 7.00 -15.26
CA TYR A 143 -6.02 6.75 -15.67
C TYR A 143 -6.29 7.11 -17.13
N ASN A 144 -5.55 8.09 -17.66
CA ASN A 144 -5.69 8.53 -19.04
C ASN A 144 -5.21 7.47 -20.06
N VAL A 145 -4.34 6.55 -19.62
CA VAL A 145 -3.84 5.42 -20.41
C VAL A 145 -4.96 4.40 -20.74
N VAL A 146 -6.02 4.34 -19.92
CA VAL A 146 -7.12 3.38 -20.13
C VAL A 146 -8.15 3.88 -21.15
N ILE A 147 -8.29 5.20 -21.32
CA ILE A 147 -9.35 5.80 -22.14
C ILE A 147 -9.01 5.73 -23.65
N GLU A 148 -7.74 5.70 -24.04
CA GLU A 148 -7.36 5.61 -25.47
C GLU A 148 -7.56 4.21 -26.07
N ASN A 149 -7.97 3.21 -25.27
CA ASN A 149 -8.18 1.82 -25.68
C ASN A 149 -9.63 1.32 -25.53
N MET A 150 -10.62 2.22 -25.41
CA MET A 150 -12.06 1.94 -25.54
C MET A 150 -12.64 2.68 -26.75
#